data_AF-A0AA92W311-F1
#
_entry.id   AF-A0AA92W311-F1
#
_cell.length_a   1.000
_cell.length_b   1.000
_cell.length_c   1.000
_cell.angle_alpha   90.00
_cell.angle_beta   90.00
_cell.angle_gamma   90.00
#
_symmetry.space_group_name_H-M   'P 1'
#
loop_
_entity.id
_entity.type
_entity.pdbx_description
1 polymer ?
#
loop_
_entity_poly.entity_id
_entity_poly.type
_entity_poly.pdbx_seq_one_letter_code
_entity_poly.pdbx_strand_id
1 'polypeptide(L)'
;MDEIGRAEEKSIEQFKSGEVAYLLAEAKDKVFGEQVWGQQLGKDLYPVPGSDYKVIKAAQGDKDANGKDTYWATFSNLKNDVTLSVPSDRSLNVYNATVSGGKMTSTQRNDNQVAKEEGVLLKTDGEYVNAKANETNGLPKASSDLVATPAVAQTVTENGYILYRLTYKNDTNKEGLGFYLGVDKANNSYDGTSLKATPGKAYLKVSKNEAKDPSSAALTRSFVFGGGSETTGIDEITIMGTDVQRHGTIEGIFALQGRKISNPTKGIFIKNNKKVIIK
;
A
#
# COMPACT_ATOMS: atom_id res chain seq x y z
N MET A 1 -18.07 -38.30 11.44
CA MET A 1 -17.15 -38.89 10.45
C MET A 1 -16.60 -37.74 9.65
N ASP A 2 -15.29 -37.69 9.48
CA ASP A 2 -14.66 -36.73 8.58
C ASP A 2 -15.06 -37.09 7.14
N GLU A 3 -15.52 -36.11 6.36
CA GLU A 3 -15.83 -36.36 4.94
C GLU A 3 -14.52 -36.47 4.17
N ILE A 4 -14.30 -37.62 3.53
CA ILE A 4 -13.11 -37.88 2.71
C ILE A 4 -12.94 -36.73 1.69
N GLY A 5 -11.79 -36.07 1.74
CA GLY A 5 -11.43 -34.98 0.81
C GLY A 5 -11.65 -33.55 1.32
N ARG A 6 -12.03 -33.34 2.60
CA ARG A 6 -12.18 -31.99 3.17
C ARG A 6 -10.98 -31.47 3.99
N ALA A 7 -10.02 -32.33 4.31
CA ALA A 7 -8.80 -31.93 5.02
C ALA A 7 -7.68 -31.58 4.02
N GLU A 8 -7.10 -30.39 4.16
CA GLU A 8 -5.91 -29.96 3.41
C GLU A 8 -4.69 -30.07 4.33
N GLU A 9 -3.66 -30.81 3.88
CA GLU A 9 -2.38 -30.86 4.59
C GLU A 9 -1.62 -29.54 4.38
N LYS A 10 -1.07 -28.98 5.46
CA LYS A 10 -0.24 -27.77 5.44
C LYS A 10 1.12 -28.08 6.05
N SER A 11 2.18 -27.54 5.46
CA SER A 11 3.53 -27.72 5.98
C SER A 11 3.74 -26.93 7.27
N ILE A 12 4.76 -27.33 8.06
CA ILE A 12 5.17 -26.59 9.27
C ILE A 12 5.53 -25.13 8.94
N GLU A 13 6.10 -24.88 7.76
CA GLU A 13 6.44 -23.53 7.32
C GLU A 13 5.19 -22.69 7.05
N GLN A 14 4.15 -23.27 6.45
CA GLN A 14 2.86 -22.60 6.23
C GLN A 14 2.13 -22.30 7.55
N PHE A 15 2.25 -23.18 8.55
CA PHE A 15 1.74 -22.90 9.88
C PHE A 15 2.49 -21.75 10.56
N LYS A 16 3.82 -21.69 10.44
CA LYS A 16 4.64 -20.63 11.04
C LYS A 16 4.52 -19.29 10.30
N SER A 17 4.21 -19.29 9.01
CA SER A 17 4.20 -18.09 8.17
C SER A 17 3.05 -17.13 8.46
N GLY A 18 1.97 -17.62 9.10
CA GLY A 18 0.71 -16.90 9.26
C GLY A 18 -0.32 -17.22 8.18
N GLU A 19 0.03 -17.97 7.13
CA GLU A 19 -0.89 -18.36 6.05
C GLU A 19 -2.13 -19.06 6.62
N VAL A 20 -1.93 -20.07 7.48
CA VAL A 20 -3.06 -20.83 8.02
C VAL A 20 -3.93 -19.97 8.93
N ALA A 21 -3.33 -19.08 9.74
CA ALA A 21 -4.09 -18.16 10.58
C ALA A 21 -4.92 -17.18 9.74
N TYR A 22 -4.36 -16.67 8.65
CA TYR A 22 -5.06 -15.83 7.70
C TYR A 22 -6.23 -16.57 7.04
N LEU A 23 -6.02 -17.79 6.53
CA LEU A 23 -7.07 -18.61 5.91
C LEU A 23 -8.23 -18.92 6.88
N LEU A 24 -7.91 -19.23 8.14
CA LEU A 24 -8.91 -19.47 9.19
C LEU A 24 -9.66 -18.19 9.60
N ALA A 25 -9.00 -17.03 9.52
CA ALA A 25 -9.60 -15.72 9.79
C ALA A 25 -10.45 -15.21 8.62
N GLU A 26 -10.08 -15.52 7.38
CA GLU A 26 -10.72 -15.09 6.13
C GLU A 26 -11.99 -15.84 5.74
N ALA A 27 -12.49 -16.76 6.57
CA ALA A 27 -13.82 -17.33 6.38
C ALA A 27 -14.83 -16.17 6.18
N LYS A 28 -15.34 -16.05 4.94
CA LYS A 28 -15.96 -14.88 4.29
C LYS A 28 -16.65 -13.86 5.23
N ASP A 29 -16.46 -12.58 4.92
CA ASP A 29 -17.17 -11.41 5.48
C ASP A 29 -16.76 -10.94 6.89
N LYS A 30 -15.60 -11.37 7.41
CA LYS A 30 -15.14 -10.96 8.74
C LYS A 30 -14.34 -9.66 8.76
N VAL A 31 -14.75 -8.76 9.64
CA VAL A 31 -14.12 -7.47 9.91
C VAL A 31 -12.88 -7.67 10.79
N PHE A 32 -11.89 -6.78 10.66
CA PHE A 32 -10.80 -6.69 11.63
C PHE A 32 -11.37 -6.56 13.06
N GLY A 33 -10.92 -7.43 13.97
CA GLY A 33 -11.44 -7.53 15.35
C GLY A 33 -12.55 -8.56 15.57
N GLU A 34 -13.22 -9.06 14.51
CA GLU A 34 -14.18 -10.18 14.59
C GLU A 34 -13.57 -11.51 14.14
N GLN A 35 -12.31 -11.45 13.72
CA GLN A 35 -11.49 -12.62 13.39
C GLN A 35 -11.28 -13.47 14.65
N VAL A 36 -11.80 -14.71 14.61
CA VAL A 36 -11.66 -15.67 15.71
C VAL A 36 -10.23 -16.19 15.80
N TRP A 37 -9.55 -16.33 14.67
CA TRP A 37 -8.18 -16.86 14.61
C TRP A 37 -7.17 -15.72 14.40
N GLY A 38 -6.00 -15.88 14.99
CA GLY A 38 -4.84 -15.01 14.82
C GLY A 38 -3.57 -15.78 15.11
N GLN A 39 -2.43 -15.12 15.02
CA GLN A 39 -1.11 -15.71 15.29
C GLN A 39 -0.07 -14.61 15.47
N GLN A 40 0.72 -14.67 16.54
CA GLN A 40 1.90 -13.82 16.67
C GLN A 40 3.05 -14.38 15.83
N LEU A 41 3.32 -13.73 14.70
CA LEU A 41 4.35 -14.15 13.76
C LEU A 41 5.73 -14.14 14.42
N GLY A 42 6.51 -15.20 14.16
CA GLY A 42 7.84 -15.40 14.74
C GLY A 42 7.84 -15.90 16.19
N LYS A 43 6.67 -16.09 16.82
CA LYS A 43 6.56 -16.70 18.16
C LYS A 43 5.64 -17.92 18.17
N ASP A 44 4.43 -17.76 17.68
CA ASP A 44 3.44 -18.82 17.67
C ASP A 44 3.75 -19.79 16.53
N LEU A 45 3.82 -21.09 16.86
CA LEU A 45 4.04 -22.15 15.87
C LEU A 45 2.79 -22.48 15.05
N TYR A 46 1.61 -22.15 15.57
CA TYR A 46 0.31 -22.48 15.00
C TYR A 46 -0.68 -21.32 15.22
N PRO A 47 -1.78 -21.25 14.43
CA PRO A 47 -2.88 -20.33 14.69
C PRO A 47 -3.47 -20.52 16.09
N VAL A 48 -3.79 -19.41 16.73
CA VAL A 48 -4.33 -19.35 18.10
C VAL A 48 -5.74 -18.74 18.05
N PRO A 49 -6.78 -19.48 18.51
CA PRO A 49 -8.11 -18.91 18.69
C PRO A 49 -8.09 -17.80 19.73
N GLY A 50 -8.78 -16.69 19.47
CA GLY A 50 -8.86 -15.55 20.37
C GLY A 50 -7.58 -14.72 20.46
N SER A 51 -6.58 -14.97 19.61
CA SER A 51 -5.34 -14.19 19.62
C SER A 51 -5.58 -12.71 19.30
N ASP A 52 -4.92 -11.83 20.05
CA ASP A 52 -4.89 -10.39 19.80
C ASP A 52 -4.12 -10.03 18.51
N TYR A 53 -3.26 -10.93 18.04
CA TYR A 53 -2.43 -10.73 16.87
C TYR A 53 -3.16 -11.22 15.63
N LYS A 54 -3.80 -10.30 14.92
CA LYS A 54 -4.43 -10.60 13.64
C LYS A 54 -3.38 -10.65 12.52
N VAL A 55 -3.67 -11.42 11.48
CA VAL A 55 -2.78 -11.60 10.33
C VAL A 55 -3.39 -10.92 9.10
N ILE A 56 -2.61 -10.04 8.48
CA ILE A 56 -2.93 -9.36 7.23
C ILE A 56 -2.08 -9.99 6.13
N LYS A 57 -2.69 -10.25 4.97
CA LYS A 57 -1.99 -10.68 3.76
C LYS A 57 -1.67 -9.49 2.87
N ALA A 58 -0.43 -9.40 2.44
CA ALA A 58 0.09 -8.45 1.48
C ALA A 58 0.21 -9.09 0.09
N ALA A 59 -0.05 -8.29 -0.94
CA ALA A 59 0.08 -8.67 -2.33
C ALA A 59 1.55 -8.54 -2.77
N GLN A 60 2.09 -9.56 -3.41
CA GLN A 60 3.45 -9.51 -3.97
C GLN A 60 3.53 -8.44 -5.05
N GLY A 61 4.46 -7.50 -4.91
CA GLY A 61 4.80 -6.50 -5.92
C GLY A 61 6.04 -6.89 -6.70
N ASP A 62 6.57 -5.94 -7.46
CA ASP A 62 7.82 -6.13 -8.20
C ASP A 62 9.00 -6.33 -7.25
N LYS A 63 10.06 -6.95 -7.77
CA LYS A 63 11.31 -7.09 -7.03
C LYS A 63 11.93 -5.73 -6.74
N ASP A 64 12.59 -5.61 -5.59
CA ASP A 64 13.37 -4.43 -5.25
C ASP A 64 14.67 -4.34 -6.06
N ALA A 65 15.45 -3.29 -5.84
CA ALA A 65 16.73 -3.08 -6.53
C ALA A 65 17.77 -4.20 -6.30
N ASN A 66 17.59 -5.02 -5.27
CA ASN A 66 18.44 -6.16 -4.95
C ASN A 66 17.87 -7.48 -5.48
N GLY A 67 16.76 -7.45 -6.22
CA GLY A 67 16.09 -8.64 -6.74
C GLY A 67 15.24 -9.40 -5.70
N LYS A 68 15.01 -8.83 -4.52
CA LYS A 68 14.15 -9.44 -3.48
C LYS A 68 12.69 -9.11 -3.74
N ASP A 69 11.80 -10.09 -3.55
CA ASP A 69 10.36 -9.85 -3.67
C ASP A 69 9.89 -8.79 -2.65
N THR A 70 9.02 -7.89 -3.10
CA THR A 70 8.36 -6.92 -2.22
C THR A 70 6.90 -7.28 -2.05
N TYR A 71 6.30 -6.86 -0.95
CA TYR A 71 4.90 -7.10 -0.66
C TYR A 71 4.24 -5.83 -0.17
N TRP A 72 3.01 -5.60 -0.64
CA TRP A 72 2.26 -4.38 -0.38
C TRP A 72 0.84 -4.69 0.09
N ALA A 73 0.35 -3.92 1.04
CA ALA A 73 -1.04 -4.02 1.50
C ALA A 73 -1.58 -2.63 1.85
N THR A 74 -2.89 -2.49 1.84
CA THR A 74 -3.55 -1.41 2.57
C THR A 74 -4.17 -1.95 3.84
N PHE A 75 -4.19 -1.12 4.87
CA PHE A 75 -4.80 -1.48 6.15
C PHE A 75 -5.59 -0.31 6.71
N SER A 76 -6.69 -0.63 7.40
CA SER A 76 -7.38 0.31 8.28
C SER A 76 -8.08 -0.45 9.40
N ASN A 77 -8.43 0.26 10.48
CA ASN A 77 -9.29 -0.26 11.53
C ASN A 77 -10.26 0.81 12.02
N LEU A 78 -11.54 0.49 12.09
CA LEU A 78 -12.57 1.44 12.53
C LEU A 78 -12.83 1.44 14.04
N LYS A 79 -12.32 0.44 14.78
CA LYS A 79 -12.66 0.26 16.20
C LYS A 79 -11.56 0.77 17.14
N ASN A 80 -10.29 0.54 16.79
CA ASN A 80 -9.15 0.82 17.65
C ASN A 80 -7.98 1.42 16.87
N ASP A 81 -7.13 2.14 17.58
CA ASP A 81 -5.75 2.33 17.18
C ASP A 81 -5.06 0.96 17.10
N VAL A 82 -4.14 0.80 16.16
CA VAL A 82 -3.49 -0.49 15.87
C VAL A 82 -1.99 -0.30 15.78
N THR A 83 -1.25 -1.27 16.30
CA THR A 83 0.19 -1.40 16.06
C THR A 83 0.43 -2.54 15.08
N LEU A 84 1.16 -2.24 14.01
CA LEU A 84 1.58 -3.22 13.01
C LEU A 84 2.98 -3.74 13.33
N SER A 85 3.22 -5.01 13.04
CA SER A 85 4.52 -5.63 13.27
C SER A 85 4.80 -6.80 12.35
N VAL A 86 6.09 -7.10 12.17
CA VAL A 86 6.60 -8.31 11.54
C VAL A 86 7.66 -8.94 12.46
N PRO A 87 8.07 -10.20 12.24
CA PRO A 87 9.24 -10.78 12.91
C PRO A 87 10.49 -9.87 12.80
N SER A 88 11.40 -9.95 13.78
CA SER A 88 12.53 -9.00 13.91
C SER A 88 13.55 -9.04 12.77
N ASP A 89 13.61 -10.15 12.04
CA ASP A 89 14.44 -10.36 10.85
C ASP A 89 13.80 -9.84 9.55
N ARG A 90 12.57 -9.32 9.64
CA ARG A 90 11.80 -8.77 8.52
C ARG A 90 11.72 -7.25 8.58
N SER A 91 11.42 -6.66 7.42
CA SER A 91 11.24 -5.22 7.26
C SER A 91 9.76 -4.87 7.09
N LEU A 92 9.30 -3.82 7.77
CA LEU A 92 7.97 -3.25 7.60
C LEU A 92 8.10 -1.72 7.57
N ASN A 93 7.60 -1.13 6.49
CA ASN A 93 7.48 0.31 6.33
C ASN A 93 6.00 0.68 6.14
N VAL A 94 5.56 1.70 6.88
CA VAL A 94 4.19 2.25 6.78
C VAL A 94 4.25 3.62 6.12
N TYR A 95 3.32 3.89 5.22
CA TYR A 95 3.27 5.11 4.42
C TYR A 95 1.91 5.80 4.51
N ASN A 96 1.96 7.13 4.56
CA ASN A 96 0.89 7.99 4.09
C ASN A 96 0.96 8.11 2.58
N ALA A 97 -0.16 8.27 1.91
CA ALA A 97 -0.18 8.64 0.50
C ALA A 97 -0.98 9.91 0.27
N THR A 98 -0.49 10.75 -0.64
CA THR A 98 -1.18 11.94 -1.14
C THR A 98 -1.08 11.96 -2.65
N VAL A 99 -2.10 12.46 -3.32
CA VAL A 99 -2.12 12.62 -4.77
C VAL A 99 -2.33 14.09 -5.05
N SER A 100 -1.45 14.64 -5.87
CA SER A 100 -1.60 15.99 -6.37
C SER A 100 -1.16 16.09 -7.81
N GLY A 101 -1.92 16.83 -8.62
CA GLY A 101 -1.63 17.02 -10.04
C GLY A 101 -1.42 15.70 -10.79
N GLY A 102 -2.25 14.70 -10.54
CA GLY A 102 -2.16 13.38 -11.18
C GLY A 102 -1.03 12.50 -10.66
N LYS A 103 -0.28 12.93 -9.64
CA LYS A 103 0.90 12.21 -9.13
C LYS A 103 0.73 11.77 -7.69
N MET A 104 0.95 10.48 -7.41
CA MET A 104 0.96 9.94 -6.05
C MET A 104 2.34 10.06 -5.40
N THR A 105 2.35 10.55 -4.18
CA THR A 105 3.51 10.63 -3.29
C THR A 105 3.23 9.84 -2.02
N SER A 106 4.08 8.87 -1.71
CA SER A 106 4.05 8.08 -0.49
C SER A 106 5.09 8.58 0.50
N THR A 107 4.70 8.99 1.71
CA THR A 107 5.61 9.46 2.75
C THR A 107 5.71 8.43 3.87
N GLN A 108 6.91 7.90 4.09
CA GLN A 108 7.17 6.92 5.14
C GLN A 108 6.95 7.53 6.53
N ARG A 109 6.32 6.76 7.42
CA ARG A 109 6.16 7.10 8.84
C ARG A 109 7.40 6.68 9.63
N ASN A 110 7.57 7.31 10.79
CA ASN A 110 8.64 6.94 11.75
C ASN A 110 8.21 5.82 12.71
N ASP A 111 6.95 5.39 12.64
CA ASP A 111 6.35 4.37 13.47
C ASP A 111 5.45 3.44 12.62
N ASN A 112 5.01 2.36 13.24
CA ASN A 112 4.12 1.37 12.65
C ASN A 112 2.70 1.45 13.23
N GLN A 113 2.30 2.63 13.71
CA GLN A 113 1.00 2.83 14.34
C GLN A 113 -0.02 3.36 13.33
N VAL A 114 -1.26 2.95 13.52
CA VAL A 114 -2.40 3.31 12.68
C VAL A 114 -3.51 3.80 13.60
N ALA A 115 -3.92 5.06 13.43
CA ALA A 115 -5.01 5.62 14.20
C ALA A 115 -6.34 4.97 13.80
N LYS A 116 -7.29 4.93 14.74
CA LYS A 116 -8.67 4.53 14.48
C LYS A 116 -9.22 5.34 13.30
N GLU A 117 -9.90 4.65 12.37
CA GLU A 117 -10.47 5.17 11.11
C GLU A 117 -9.46 5.76 10.12
N GLU A 118 -8.18 5.46 10.29
CA GLU A 118 -7.12 5.83 9.35
C GLU A 118 -6.86 4.72 8.33
N GLY A 119 -6.52 5.12 7.10
CA GLY A 119 -6.00 4.22 6.07
C GLY A 119 -4.49 4.39 5.90
N VAL A 120 -3.77 3.28 5.76
CA VAL A 120 -2.32 3.28 5.50
C VAL A 120 -1.92 2.33 4.39
N LEU A 121 -0.76 2.59 3.78
CA LEU A 121 -0.09 1.71 2.85
C LEU A 121 1.10 1.04 3.54
N LEU A 122 1.25 -0.27 3.36
CA LEU A 122 2.31 -1.08 3.94
C LEU A 122 3.24 -1.54 2.82
N LYS A 123 4.55 -1.52 3.07
CA LYS A 123 5.57 -2.24 2.30
C LYS A 123 6.32 -3.16 3.24
N THR A 124 6.53 -4.40 2.82
CA THR A 124 7.26 -5.38 3.61
C THR A 124 7.95 -6.41 2.69
N ASP A 125 8.81 -7.24 3.27
CA ASP A 125 9.63 -8.22 2.55
C ASP A 125 9.14 -9.67 2.69
N GLY A 126 7.85 -9.83 2.98
CA GLY A 126 7.16 -11.12 3.04
C GLY A 126 5.65 -10.95 3.16
N GLU A 127 4.93 -12.04 2.91
CA GLU A 127 3.50 -11.95 2.59
C GLU A 127 2.59 -11.57 3.78
N TYR A 128 2.95 -11.93 5.01
CA TYR A 128 2.08 -11.75 6.18
C TYR A 128 2.62 -10.70 7.16
N VAL A 129 1.71 -9.91 7.72
CA VAL A 129 1.97 -8.83 8.69
C VAL A 129 1.02 -8.99 9.88
N ASN A 130 1.51 -8.76 11.10
CA ASN A 130 0.66 -8.70 12.27
C ASN A 130 0.03 -7.33 12.47
N ALA A 131 -1.19 -7.33 12.98
CA ALA A 131 -1.88 -6.16 13.47
C ALA A 131 -2.51 -6.47 14.83
N LYS A 132 -2.17 -5.66 15.83
CA LYS A 132 -2.70 -5.77 17.20
C LYS A 132 -3.42 -4.48 17.56
N ALA A 133 -4.66 -4.60 18.04
CA ALA A 133 -5.39 -3.46 18.59
C ALA A 133 -4.68 -2.94 19.85
N ASN A 134 -4.55 -1.62 19.95
CA ASN A 134 -4.02 -0.97 21.14
C ASN A 134 -5.09 -0.96 22.24
N GLU A 135 -4.63 -0.96 23.50
CA GLU A 135 -5.51 -0.90 24.67
C GLU A 135 -6.30 0.42 24.74
N THR A 136 -5.69 1.50 24.25
CA THR A 136 -6.26 2.84 24.24
C THR A 136 -6.27 3.41 22.83
N ASN A 137 -7.26 4.28 22.58
CA ASN A 137 -7.32 5.12 21.39
C ASN A 137 -6.85 6.54 21.73
N GLY A 138 -6.30 7.25 20.75
CA GLY A 138 -5.84 8.62 20.90
C GLY A 138 -4.73 9.04 19.95
N LEU A 139 -4.31 8.17 19.02
CA LEU A 139 -3.34 8.52 18.00
C LEU A 139 -3.90 9.60 17.07
N PRO A 140 -3.09 10.63 16.74
CA PRO A 140 -3.50 11.62 15.76
C PRO A 140 -3.55 10.98 14.36
N LYS A 141 -4.62 11.25 13.61
CA LYS A 141 -4.70 10.86 12.19
C LYS A 141 -3.69 11.68 11.38
N ALA A 142 -2.92 11.02 10.54
CA ALA A 142 -2.04 11.69 9.60
C ALA A 142 -2.83 12.26 8.39
N SER A 143 -2.29 13.29 7.76
CA SER A 143 -2.81 13.79 6.49
C SER A 143 -2.51 12.78 5.37
N SER A 144 -3.55 12.18 4.80
CA SER A 144 -3.44 11.22 3.70
C SER A 144 -4.74 11.14 2.90
N ASP A 145 -4.63 10.79 1.63
CA ASP A 145 -5.76 10.43 0.76
C ASP A 145 -6.17 8.95 0.92
N LEU A 146 -5.46 8.17 1.74
CA LEU A 146 -5.86 6.81 2.08
C LEU A 146 -6.98 6.84 3.12
N VAL A 147 -8.13 6.32 2.73
CA VAL A 147 -9.34 6.30 3.55
C VAL A 147 -9.66 4.88 3.98
N ALA A 148 -10.04 4.74 5.25
CA ALA A 148 -10.48 3.48 5.82
C ALA A 148 -11.73 2.94 5.10
N THR A 149 -11.78 1.63 4.88
CA THR A 149 -12.99 0.99 4.37
C THR A 149 -14.06 0.86 5.47
N PRO A 150 -15.34 0.78 5.09
CA PRO A 150 -16.43 0.62 6.05
C PRO A 150 -16.36 -0.71 6.84
N ALA A 151 -17.10 -0.77 7.95
CA ALA A 151 -17.13 -1.95 8.81
C ALA A 151 -17.76 -3.16 8.13
N VAL A 152 -18.65 -2.96 7.14
CA VAL A 152 -19.29 -4.03 6.39
C VAL A 152 -18.95 -3.85 4.92
N ALA A 153 -18.76 -4.96 4.20
CA ALA A 153 -18.49 -4.93 2.78
C ALA A 153 -19.65 -4.27 2.03
N GLN A 154 -19.37 -3.20 1.30
CA GLN A 154 -20.38 -2.44 0.55
C GLN A 154 -19.77 -1.67 -0.61
N THR A 155 -20.61 -1.22 -1.54
CA THR A 155 -20.20 -0.23 -2.53
C THR A 155 -20.07 1.13 -1.87
N VAL A 156 -18.96 1.81 -2.14
CA VAL A 156 -18.73 3.21 -1.77
C VAL A 156 -18.74 4.05 -3.04
N THR A 157 -19.47 5.15 -3.02
CA THR A 157 -19.57 6.14 -4.11
C THR A 157 -19.34 7.54 -3.54
N GLU A 158 -18.48 8.33 -4.19
CA GLU A 158 -18.01 9.60 -3.66
C GLU A 158 -18.08 10.71 -4.72
N ASN A 159 -19.06 11.60 -4.58
CA ASN A 159 -19.25 12.70 -5.53
C ASN A 159 -18.08 13.69 -5.48
N GLY A 160 -17.50 14.01 -6.65
CA GLY A 160 -16.38 14.93 -6.78
C GLY A 160 -15.00 14.31 -6.52
N TYR A 161 -14.95 13.00 -6.26
CA TYR A 161 -13.72 12.24 -6.03
C TYR A 161 -13.55 11.12 -7.05
N ILE A 162 -12.31 10.66 -7.19
CA ILE A 162 -11.91 9.47 -7.92
C ILE A 162 -11.30 8.52 -6.89
N LEU A 163 -11.82 7.30 -6.88
CA LEU A 163 -11.45 6.25 -5.96
C LEU A 163 -10.48 5.29 -6.65
N TYR A 164 -9.42 4.90 -5.96
CA TYR A 164 -8.48 3.89 -6.44
C TYR A 164 -8.31 2.77 -5.43
N ARG A 165 -8.28 1.54 -5.91
CA ARG A 165 -8.04 0.34 -5.12
C ARG A 165 -6.65 -0.22 -5.39
N LEU A 166 -6.02 -0.75 -4.35
CA LEU A 166 -4.80 -1.55 -4.50
C LEU A 166 -5.16 -2.88 -5.21
N THR A 167 -4.62 -3.10 -6.41
CA THR A 167 -4.87 -4.29 -7.22
C THR A 167 -3.77 -4.46 -8.26
N TYR A 168 -3.73 -5.63 -8.91
CA TYR A 168 -2.91 -5.85 -10.09
C TYR A 168 -3.59 -5.29 -11.35
N LYS A 169 -2.77 -4.87 -12.32
CA LYS A 169 -3.21 -4.65 -13.71
C LYS A 169 -3.76 -5.94 -14.30
N ASN A 170 -3.01 -7.02 -14.08
CA ASN A 170 -3.36 -8.38 -14.49
C ASN A 170 -3.42 -9.27 -13.25
N ASP A 171 -4.62 -9.44 -12.70
CA ASP A 171 -4.83 -10.22 -11.48
C ASP A 171 -4.58 -11.72 -11.68
N THR A 172 -4.74 -12.25 -12.91
CA THR A 172 -4.47 -13.66 -13.20
C THR A 172 -2.99 -13.99 -13.05
N ASN A 173 -2.12 -13.14 -13.60
CA ASN A 173 -0.68 -13.35 -13.57
C ASN A 173 0.02 -12.64 -12.40
N LYS A 174 -0.73 -11.87 -11.60
CA LYS A 174 -0.21 -11.04 -10.50
C LYS A 174 0.85 -10.04 -10.96
N GLU A 175 0.57 -9.32 -12.05
CA GLU A 175 1.51 -8.35 -12.67
C GLU A 175 1.02 -6.90 -12.51
N GLY A 176 1.98 -5.98 -12.30
CA GLY A 176 1.73 -4.54 -12.23
C GLY A 176 0.88 -4.15 -11.03
N LEU A 177 1.36 -4.42 -9.82
CA LEU A 177 0.67 -4.04 -8.59
C LEU A 177 0.66 -2.51 -8.43
N GLY A 178 -0.47 -1.95 -8.04
CA GLY A 178 -0.61 -0.51 -7.85
C GLY A 178 -2.02 -0.11 -7.43
N PHE A 179 -2.26 1.19 -7.37
CA PHE A 179 -3.59 1.75 -7.20
C PHE A 179 -4.22 1.98 -8.57
N TYR A 180 -5.32 1.30 -8.87
CA TYR A 180 -6.08 1.44 -10.11
C TYR A 180 -7.49 1.95 -9.82
N LEU A 181 -8.11 2.61 -10.81
CA LEU A 181 -9.49 3.08 -10.70
C LEU A 181 -10.41 2.05 -10.06
N GLY A 182 -11.22 2.53 -9.13
CA GLY A 182 -12.29 1.79 -8.49
C GLY A 182 -13.22 1.18 -9.52
N VAL A 183 -13.57 -0.09 -9.29
CA VAL A 183 -14.51 -0.83 -10.12
C VAL A 183 -15.65 -1.31 -9.25
N ASP A 184 -16.87 -1.02 -9.69
CA ASP A 184 -18.08 -1.68 -9.23
C ASP A 184 -18.85 -2.21 -10.45
N LYS A 185 -18.57 -3.47 -10.78
CA LYS A 185 -19.20 -4.15 -11.92
C LYS A 185 -20.70 -4.27 -11.78
N ALA A 186 -21.22 -4.41 -10.55
CA ALA A 186 -22.66 -4.56 -10.31
C ALA A 186 -23.42 -3.28 -10.70
N ASN A 187 -22.76 -2.12 -10.57
CA ASN A 187 -23.31 -0.81 -10.90
C ASN A 187 -22.69 -0.19 -12.17
N ASN A 188 -22.01 -0.99 -13.01
CA ASN A 188 -21.34 -0.54 -14.23
C ASN A 188 -20.36 0.64 -14.06
N SER A 189 -19.75 0.78 -12.88
CA SER A 189 -18.74 1.82 -12.60
C SER A 189 -17.34 1.27 -12.87
N TYR A 190 -16.63 1.86 -13.82
CA TYR A 190 -15.25 1.52 -14.19
C TYR A 190 -14.34 2.76 -14.25
N ASP A 191 -14.86 3.91 -13.85
CA ASP A 191 -14.23 5.23 -13.98
C ASP A 191 -13.69 5.77 -12.65
N GLY A 192 -13.72 4.94 -11.59
CA GLY A 192 -13.29 5.32 -10.25
C GLY A 192 -14.33 6.11 -9.45
N THR A 193 -15.56 6.30 -9.93
CA THR A 193 -16.61 6.95 -9.11
C THR A 193 -17.11 6.08 -7.96
N SER A 194 -16.99 4.77 -8.12
CA SER A 194 -17.45 3.76 -7.15
C SER A 194 -16.45 2.62 -7.01
N LEU A 195 -16.39 2.01 -5.82
CA LEU A 195 -15.71 0.72 -5.62
C LEU A 195 -16.42 -0.15 -4.59
N LYS A 196 -16.25 -1.47 -4.72
CA LYS A 196 -16.61 -2.42 -3.66
C LYS A 196 -15.52 -2.42 -2.59
N ALA A 197 -15.85 -1.92 -1.39
CA ALA A 197 -14.96 -1.86 -0.25
C ALA A 197 -15.12 -3.11 0.62
N THR A 198 -13.99 -3.72 1.00
CA THR A 198 -13.93 -4.81 1.98
C THR A 198 -13.40 -4.26 3.30
N PRO A 199 -13.97 -4.62 4.46
CA PRO A 199 -13.52 -4.12 5.75
C PRO A 199 -12.04 -4.41 6.04
N GLY A 200 -11.40 -3.57 6.86
CA GLY A 200 -10.02 -3.75 7.31
C GLY A 200 -8.94 -3.36 6.29
N LYS A 201 -9.33 -2.66 5.21
CA LYS A 201 -8.44 -2.21 4.13
C LYS A 201 -8.53 -0.69 3.96
N ALA A 202 -7.73 -0.12 3.08
CA ALA A 202 -7.88 1.27 2.67
C ALA A 202 -7.90 1.41 1.14
N TYR A 203 -8.49 2.51 0.67
CA TYR A 203 -8.51 2.92 -0.73
C TYR A 203 -8.06 4.38 -0.83
N LEU A 204 -7.56 4.80 -1.99
CA LEU A 204 -7.26 6.21 -2.23
C LEU A 204 -8.55 6.95 -2.62
N LYS A 205 -8.82 8.06 -1.95
CA LYS A 205 -9.90 8.99 -2.28
C LYS A 205 -9.26 10.32 -2.71
N VAL A 206 -9.21 10.55 -4.01
CA VAL A 206 -8.53 11.71 -4.59
C VAL A 206 -9.57 12.67 -5.16
N SER A 207 -9.43 13.98 -4.93
CA SER A 207 -10.35 14.93 -5.57
C SER A 207 -10.23 14.84 -7.11
N LYS A 208 -11.33 15.07 -7.84
CA LYS A 208 -11.31 15.01 -9.31
C LYS A 208 -10.29 15.97 -9.95
N ASN A 209 -9.93 17.05 -9.26
CA ASN A 209 -8.92 17.99 -9.73
C ASN A 209 -7.51 17.46 -9.49
N GLU A 210 -7.23 16.95 -8.29
CA GLU A 210 -5.92 16.38 -7.96
C GLU A 210 -5.63 15.07 -8.70
N ALA A 211 -6.66 14.37 -9.17
CA ALA A 211 -6.53 13.17 -10.00
C ALA A 211 -6.15 13.46 -11.46
N LYS A 212 -5.90 14.72 -11.83
CA LYS A 212 -5.51 15.13 -13.20
C LYS A 212 -4.15 15.78 -13.17
N ASP A 213 -3.32 15.44 -14.16
CA ASP A 213 -2.12 16.23 -14.44
C ASP A 213 -2.53 17.67 -14.82
N PRO A 214 -1.90 18.73 -14.28
CA PRO A 214 -2.23 20.11 -14.63
C PRO A 214 -2.11 20.44 -16.12
N SER A 215 -1.32 19.66 -16.87
CA SER A 215 -1.12 19.75 -18.31
C SER A 215 -2.11 18.91 -19.13
N SER A 216 -3.01 18.16 -18.48
CA SER A 216 -3.95 17.24 -19.13
C SER A 216 -5.37 17.33 -18.55
N ALA A 217 -6.38 17.27 -19.42
CA ALA A 217 -7.76 17.12 -18.97
C ALA A 217 -8.10 15.68 -18.54
N ALA A 218 -7.24 14.71 -18.87
CA ALA A 218 -7.45 13.30 -18.61
C ALA A 218 -7.18 12.95 -17.14
N LEU A 219 -7.94 11.99 -16.62
CA LEU A 219 -7.73 11.42 -15.29
C LEU A 219 -6.52 10.47 -15.31
N THR A 220 -5.68 10.54 -14.28
CA THR A 220 -4.68 9.51 -14.00
C THR A 220 -5.41 8.21 -13.71
N ARG A 221 -5.12 7.16 -14.48
CA ARG A 221 -5.85 5.88 -14.41
C ARG A 221 -5.26 4.92 -13.36
N SER A 222 -3.99 5.11 -13.02
CA SER A 222 -3.30 4.25 -12.08
C SER A 222 -2.01 4.86 -11.54
N PHE A 223 -1.62 4.40 -10.35
CA PHE A 223 -0.33 4.66 -9.72
C PHE A 223 0.34 3.30 -9.46
N VAL A 224 1.47 3.02 -10.11
CA VAL A 224 2.08 1.68 -10.12
C VAL A 224 3.34 1.64 -9.26
N PHE A 225 3.52 0.54 -8.52
CA PHE A 225 4.76 0.28 -7.80
C PHE A 225 5.80 -0.33 -8.74
N GLY A 226 7.07 0.11 -8.68
CA GLY A 226 8.19 -0.64 -9.24
C GLY A 226 8.45 -0.55 -10.75
N GLY A 227 7.76 0.31 -11.50
CA GLY A 227 7.95 0.42 -12.95
C GLY A 227 8.92 1.52 -13.39
N GLY A 228 10.18 1.17 -13.64
CA GLY A 228 11.01 1.94 -14.56
C GLY A 228 10.56 1.68 -16.01
N SER A 229 10.48 2.75 -16.81
CA SER A 229 10.19 2.79 -18.26
C SER A 229 8.72 2.97 -18.68
N GLU A 230 8.41 4.24 -18.97
CA GLU A 230 7.69 4.72 -20.16
C GLU A 230 6.70 3.73 -20.82
N THR A 231 5.45 3.72 -20.39
CA THR A 231 4.31 3.50 -21.30
C THR A 231 3.09 4.31 -20.82
N THR A 232 2.73 5.30 -21.63
CA THR A 232 1.43 5.98 -21.75
C THR A 232 0.49 5.98 -20.51
N GLY A 233 0.49 7.07 -19.72
CA GLY A 233 -0.59 7.36 -18.73
C GLY A 233 -0.51 6.65 -17.38
N ILE A 234 0.66 6.11 -17.03
CA ILE A 234 0.96 5.50 -15.73
C ILE A 234 1.95 6.41 -15.01
N ASP A 235 1.52 7.04 -13.92
CA ASP A 235 2.43 7.86 -13.09
C ASP A 235 3.13 6.99 -12.04
N GLU A 236 4.45 7.11 -11.99
CA GLU A 236 5.30 6.42 -11.03
C GLU A 236 5.04 6.96 -9.61
N ILE A 237 4.85 6.05 -8.65
CA ILE A 237 4.68 6.43 -7.24
C ILE A 237 6.01 6.95 -6.71
N THR A 238 6.04 8.23 -6.33
CA THR A 238 7.21 8.80 -5.66
C THR A 238 7.19 8.41 -4.19
N ILE A 239 8.17 7.61 -3.75
CA ILE A 239 8.33 7.22 -2.34
C ILE A 239 9.32 8.18 -1.67
N MET A 240 8.86 8.89 -0.63
CA MET A 240 9.68 9.74 0.23
C MET A 240 9.90 9.06 1.59
N GLY A 241 11.16 8.78 1.94
CA GLY A 241 11.57 8.13 3.19
C GLY A 241 13.09 8.20 3.40
N THR A 242 13.59 7.83 4.57
CA THR A 242 15.02 7.91 4.93
C THR A 242 15.91 6.92 4.17
N ASP A 243 15.33 5.95 3.47
CA ASP A 243 16.03 5.19 2.44
C ASP A 243 16.09 6.01 1.15
N VAL A 244 17.11 6.86 1.06
CA VAL A 244 17.54 7.52 -0.18
C VAL A 244 18.16 6.47 -1.12
N GLN A 245 17.34 5.52 -1.56
CA GLN A 245 17.66 4.58 -2.64
C GLN A 245 17.10 5.17 -3.93
N ARG A 246 17.99 5.95 -4.54
CA ARG A 246 17.90 6.62 -5.84
C ARG A 246 17.31 5.71 -6.93
N HIS A 247 16.31 6.20 -7.66
CA HIS A 247 16.14 5.87 -9.07
C HIS A 247 15.56 7.06 -9.85
N GLY A 248 16.00 7.17 -11.12
CA GLY A 248 15.67 8.24 -12.06
C GLY A 248 16.82 9.21 -12.29
N THR A 249 17.54 9.06 -13.40
CA THR A 249 18.47 10.09 -13.90
C THR A 249 17.64 11.28 -14.35
N ILE A 250 17.42 12.25 -13.47
CA ILE A 250 16.70 13.48 -13.81
C ILE A 250 17.55 14.23 -14.84
N GLU A 251 17.13 14.26 -16.11
CA GLU A 251 17.82 15.04 -17.12
C GLU A 251 17.69 16.55 -16.82
N GLY A 252 18.82 17.16 -16.47
CA GLY A 252 18.91 18.56 -16.12
C GLY A 252 20.21 18.90 -15.37
N ILE A 253 20.51 20.19 -15.31
CA ILE A 253 21.59 20.73 -14.46
C ILE A 253 20.90 21.45 -13.30
N PHE A 254 21.34 21.20 -12.08
CA PHE A 254 20.70 21.71 -10.88
C PHE A 254 21.69 22.50 -10.01
N ALA A 255 21.21 23.53 -9.33
CA ALA A 255 21.97 24.20 -8.29
C ALA A 255 22.21 23.26 -7.09
N LEU A 256 23.14 23.60 -6.21
CA LEU A 256 23.43 22.81 -5.01
C LEU A 256 22.23 22.68 -4.06
N GLN A 257 21.27 23.60 -4.17
CA GLN A 257 20.00 23.62 -3.44
C GLN A 257 18.87 22.85 -4.16
N GLY A 258 19.15 22.16 -5.27
CA GLY A 258 18.19 21.28 -5.96
C GLY A 258 17.27 21.94 -6.99
N ARG A 259 17.41 23.25 -7.26
CA ARG A 259 16.65 23.97 -8.31
C ARG A 259 17.21 23.66 -9.70
N LYS A 260 16.36 23.30 -10.67
CA LYS A 260 16.74 23.10 -12.08
C LYS A 260 17.17 24.42 -12.75
N ILE A 261 18.27 24.38 -13.50
CA ILE A 261 18.91 25.51 -14.17
C ILE A 261 19.00 25.18 -15.67
N SER A 262 18.37 25.99 -16.52
CA SER A 262 18.35 25.81 -17.98
C SER A 262 19.60 26.36 -18.67
N ASN A 263 20.17 27.47 -18.19
CA ASN A 263 21.35 28.12 -18.75
C ASN A 263 22.40 28.38 -17.66
N PRO A 264 23.14 27.36 -17.22
CA PRO A 264 24.13 27.52 -16.16
C PRO A 264 25.34 28.33 -16.65
N THR A 265 25.75 29.32 -15.87
CA THR A 265 27.05 30.01 -16.03
C THR A 265 28.18 29.22 -15.36
N LYS A 266 29.41 29.74 -15.36
CA LYS A 266 30.55 29.08 -14.70
C LYS A 266 30.28 28.80 -13.22
N GLY A 267 30.52 27.58 -12.75
CA GLY A 267 30.26 27.21 -11.35
C GLY A 267 30.13 25.70 -11.10
N ILE A 268 29.78 25.35 -9.86
CA ILE A 268 29.55 23.96 -9.42
C ILE A 268 28.05 23.66 -9.45
N PHE A 269 27.67 22.58 -10.12
CA PHE A 269 26.30 22.15 -10.30
C PHE A 269 26.13 20.66 -10.03
N ILE A 270 24.89 20.20 -9.95
CA ILE A 270 24.53 18.79 -9.90
C ILE A 270 24.01 18.38 -11.28
N LYS A 271 24.60 17.36 -11.89
CA LYS A 271 24.12 16.73 -13.13
C LYS A 271 24.28 15.21 -12.98
N ASN A 272 23.23 14.44 -13.30
CA ASN A 272 23.22 12.98 -13.15
C ASN A 272 23.70 12.52 -11.75
N ASN A 273 23.23 13.21 -10.71
CA ASN A 273 23.58 12.94 -9.31
C ASN A 273 25.08 13.08 -8.97
N LYS A 274 25.87 13.74 -9.80
CA LYS A 274 27.28 14.09 -9.54
C LYS A 274 27.49 15.60 -9.51
N LYS A 275 28.37 16.06 -8.62
CA LYS A 275 28.87 17.43 -8.68
C LYS A 275 29.73 17.57 -9.92
N VAL A 276 29.38 18.50 -10.79
CA VAL A 276 30.09 18.82 -12.03
C VAL A 276 30.51 20.28 -11.99
N ILE A 277 31.61 20.59 -12.68
CA ILE A 277 32.06 21.97 -12.87
C ILE A 277 31.74 22.36 -14.30
N ILE A 278 31.02 23.47 -14.47
CA ILE A 278 30.83 24.12 -15.76
C ILE A 278 31.85 25.25 -15.82
N LYS A 279 32.74 25.20 -16.82
CA LYS A 279 33.90 26.10 -16.98
C LYS A 279 33.60 27.29 -17.89
#